data_AF-A0A914ENF8-F1
#
_entry.id   AF-A0A914ENF8-F1
#
_cell.length_a   1.000
_cell.length_b   1.000
_cell.length_c   1.000
_cell.angle_alpha   90.00
_cell.angle_beta   90.00
_cell.angle_gamma   90.00
#
_symmetry.space_group_name_H-M   'P 1'
#
loop_
_entity.id
_entity.type
_entity.pdbx_description
1 polymer ?
#
loop_
_entity_poly.entity_id
_entity_poly.type
_entity_poly.pdbx_seq_one_letter_code
_entity_poly.pdbx_strand_id
1 'polypeptide(L)'
;MTEENLMETDQVEKPETSTKNEEVRGKPKSGRWWKTTQKQRHSAIIKVKPLKSSWEHKMKNRADTKSTKALQQEIRDRLAAEKAAKLEAKKERERRRKENEQKAEIVQVTGLEPEIGLIEAKPLHYKNN
;
A
#
# COMPACT_ATOMS: atom_id res chain seq x y z
N MET A 1 12.48 68.75 28.76
CA MET A 1 11.18 68.05 28.64
C MET A 1 10.82 68.16 27.17
N THR A 2 11.33 67.20 26.38
CA THR A 2 10.58 66.04 25.82
C THR A 2 9.89 66.44 24.51
N GLU A 3 10.30 65.79 23.41
CA GLU A 3 9.41 65.01 22.51
C GLU A 3 8.77 65.94 21.45
N GLU A 4 8.80 65.72 20.13
CA GLU A 4 8.90 64.51 19.33
C GLU A 4 9.59 64.86 17.99
N ASN A 5 10.56 64.06 17.60
CA ASN A 5 10.99 63.89 16.22
C ASN A 5 10.86 62.39 15.99
N LEU A 6 10.02 61.96 15.04
CA LEU A 6 10.24 60.82 14.13
C LEU A 6 8.90 60.37 13.52
N MET A 7 8.55 60.96 12.37
CA MET A 7 7.63 60.32 11.44
C MET A 7 8.07 60.66 10.03
N GLU A 8 9.18 60.05 9.61
CA GLU A 8 9.55 59.96 8.20
C GLU A 8 9.59 58.47 7.85
N THR A 9 8.62 58.09 7.03
CA THR A 9 8.36 56.71 6.62
C THR A 9 9.35 56.32 5.53
N ASP A 10 10.40 55.59 5.88
CA ASP A 10 11.20 54.87 4.89
C ASP A 10 10.39 53.65 4.40
N GLN A 11 9.66 53.88 3.32
CA GLN A 11 9.10 52.82 2.49
C GLN A 11 10.27 52.09 1.83
N VAL A 12 10.61 50.92 2.34
CA VAL A 12 11.52 49.97 1.68
C VAL A 12 10.85 49.49 0.40
N GLU A 13 11.24 50.09 -0.73
CA GLU A 13 10.85 49.62 -2.06
C GLU A 13 11.28 48.16 -2.23
N LYS A 14 10.30 47.27 -2.36
CA LYS A 14 10.53 45.87 -2.75
C LYS A 14 11.08 45.87 -4.19
N PRO A 15 12.13 45.08 -4.49
CA PRO A 15 12.62 44.99 -5.86
C PRO A 15 11.54 44.36 -6.73
N GLU A 16 11.02 45.18 -7.65
CA GLU A 16 10.16 44.83 -8.77
C GLU A 16 10.68 43.54 -9.42
N THR A 17 9.95 42.44 -9.30
CA THR A 17 10.29 41.20 -10.00
C THR A 17 10.17 41.47 -11.49
N SER A 18 11.31 41.54 -12.17
CA SER A 18 11.41 41.67 -13.63
C SER A 18 10.38 40.76 -14.31
N THR A 19 9.35 41.36 -14.90
CA THR A 19 8.34 40.69 -15.71
C THR A 19 9.03 40.07 -16.92
N LYS A 20 9.44 38.80 -16.79
CA LYS A 20 9.85 37.99 -17.92
C LYS A 20 8.63 37.84 -18.81
N ASN A 21 8.69 38.40 -20.01
CA ASN A 21 7.73 38.16 -21.08
C ASN A 21 7.63 36.66 -21.34
N GLU A 22 6.68 35.99 -20.70
CA GLU A 22 6.33 34.62 -21.04
C GLU A 22 5.54 34.67 -22.35
N GLU A 23 6.16 34.25 -23.45
CA GLU A 23 5.47 34.04 -24.73
C GLU A 23 4.18 33.24 -24.49
N VAL A 24 3.03 33.80 -24.86
CA VAL A 24 1.72 33.13 -24.76
C VAL A 24 1.70 31.98 -25.75
N ARG A 25 2.00 30.76 -25.27
CA ARG A 25 1.93 29.53 -26.06
C ARG A 25 0.55 28.88 -25.92
N GLY A 26 0.03 28.35 -27.02
CA GLY A 26 -1.25 27.63 -27.04
C GLY A 26 -1.21 26.30 -26.27
N LYS A 27 -2.40 25.70 -26.07
CA LYS A 27 -2.53 24.38 -25.45
C LYS A 27 -1.72 23.34 -26.25
N PRO A 28 -1.08 22.36 -25.60
CA PRO A 28 -0.34 21.32 -26.30
C PRO A 28 -1.27 20.58 -27.26
N LYS A 29 -0.79 20.24 -28.46
CA LYS A 29 -1.59 19.61 -29.55
C LYS A 29 -2.39 18.39 -29.09
N SER A 30 -1.89 17.66 -28.09
CA SER A 30 -2.55 16.47 -27.54
C SER A 30 -3.61 16.73 -26.46
N GLY A 31 -3.81 17.98 -26.01
CA GLY A 31 -4.75 18.36 -24.95
C GLY A 31 -4.41 17.83 -23.55
N ARG A 32 -3.37 16.99 -23.40
CA ARG A 32 -2.97 16.39 -22.13
C ARG A 32 -2.28 17.41 -21.23
N TRP A 33 -2.92 17.74 -20.11
CA TRP A 33 -2.45 18.73 -19.14
C TRP A 33 -1.09 18.40 -18.52
N TRP A 34 -0.74 17.12 -18.39
CA TRP A 34 0.55 16.67 -17.82
C TRP A 34 1.74 16.78 -18.78
N LYS A 35 1.49 17.08 -20.06
CA LYS A 35 2.57 17.29 -21.03
C LYS A 35 3.02 18.76 -20.98
N THR A 36 4.04 19.01 -20.18
CA THR A 36 4.67 20.33 -20.08
C THR A 36 5.51 20.64 -21.31
N THR A 37 5.39 21.86 -21.82
CA THR A 37 6.25 22.37 -22.90
C THR A 37 7.70 22.45 -22.41
N GLN A 38 8.61 21.77 -23.10
CA GLN A 38 10.05 21.92 -22.84
C GLN A 38 10.47 23.36 -23.18
N LYS A 39 10.80 24.15 -22.15
CA LYS A 39 11.26 25.55 -22.30
C LYS A 39 12.74 25.62 -22.69
N GLN A 40 13.52 24.58 -22.38
CA GLN A 40 14.95 24.51 -22.64
C GLN A 40 15.26 23.84 -23.98
N ARG A 41 16.37 24.24 -24.62
CA ARG A 41 16.88 23.56 -25.82
C ARG A 41 17.40 22.17 -25.43
N HIS A 42 17.28 21.19 -26.31
CA HIS A 42 17.82 19.83 -26.08
C HIS A 42 19.34 19.83 -25.79
N SER A 43 20.08 20.84 -26.24
CA SER A 43 21.50 21.03 -25.95
C SER A 43 21.80 21.44 -24.50
N ALA A 44 20.81 21.96 -23.77
CA ALA A 44 20.94 22.26 -22.35
C ALA A 44 20.92 20.99 -21.47
N ILE A 45 20.55 19.85 -22.05
CA ILE A 45 20.66 18.55 -21.38
C ILE A 45 22.14 18.20 -21.33
N ILE A 46 22.74 18.29 -20.14
CA ILE A 46 24.13 17.91 -19.90
C ILE A 46 24.24 16.39 -20.11
N LYS A 47 24.77 15.99 -21.26
CA LYS A 47 25.07 14.60 -21.59
C LYS A 47 26.35 14.18 -20.86
N VAL A 48 26.26 13.94 -19.57
CA VAL A 48 27.38 13.38 -18.79
C VAL A 48 27.61 11.94 -19.24
N LYS A 49 28.87 11.52 -19.35
CA LYS A 49 29.18 10.09 -19.49
C LYS A 49 28.63 9.39 -18.23
N PRO A 50 27.81 8.32 -18.35
CA PRO A 50 27.36 7.60 -17.18
C PRO A 50 28.59 7.09 -16.43
N LEU A 51 28.56 7.19 -15.09
CA LEU A 51 29.64 6.72 -14.25
C LEU A 51 29.84 5.22 -14.52
N LYS A 52 30.99 4.85 -15.09
CA LYS A 52 31.30 3.45 -15.38
C LYS A 52 31.58 2.76 -14.04
N SER A 53 30.63 1.98 -13.55
CA SER A 53 30.89 1.11 -12.40
C SER A 53 31.87 0.00 -12.77
N SER A 54 32.79 -0.31 -11.85
CA SER A 54 33.70 -1.44 -11.98
C SER A 54 32.92 -2.77 -12.04
N TRP A 55 33.53 -3.80 -12.61
CA TRP A 55 32.94 -5.13 -12.68
C TRP A 55 32.60 -5.68 -11.29
N GLU A 56 33.49 -5.48 -10.34
CA GLU A 56 33.31 -5.87 -8.94
C GLU A 56 32.03 -5.26 -8.33
N HIS A 57 31.81 -3.96 -8.54
CA HIS A 57 30.61 -3.29 -8.05
C HIS A 57 29.34 -3.85 -8.69
N LYS A 58 29.38 -4.19 -9.99
CA LYS A 58 28.25 -4.84 -10.67
C LYS A 58 27.98 -6.24 -10.11
N MET A 59 29.02 -7.01 -9.80
CA MET A 59 28.88 -8.34 -9.22
C MET A 59 28.31 -8.28 -7.80
N LYS A 60 28.75 -7.33 -6.98
CA LYS A 60 28.17 -7.07 -5.66
C LYS A 60 26.68 -6.75 -5.77
N ASN A 61 26.30 -5.80 -6.62
CA ASN A 61 24.90 -5.43 -6.81
C ASN A 61 24.07 -6.62 -7.32
N ARG A 62 24.62 -7.47 -8.18
CA ARG A 62 23.96 -8.69 -8.64
C ARG A 62 23.78 -9.71 -7.51
N ALA A 63 24.76 -9.87 -6.63
CA ALA A 63 24.65 -10.74 -5.46
C ALA A 63 23.59 -10.23 -4.48
N ASP A 64 23.61 -8.93 -4.16
CA ASP A 64 22.65 -8.30 -3.24
C ASP A 64 21.22 -8.40 -3.77
N THR A 65 21.02 -8.12 -5.07
CA THR A 65 19.71 -8.26 -5.72
C THR A 65 19.23 -9.71 -5.78
N LYS A 66 20.13 -10.68 -5.90
CA LYS A 66 19.77 -12.11 -5.86
C LYS A 66 19.35 -12.52 -4.45
N SER A 67 20.09 -12.11 -3.42
CA SER A 67 19.78 -12.41 -2.02
C SER A 67 18.43 -11.81 -1.61
N THR A 68 18.20 -10.54 -1.89
CA THR A 68 16.92 -9.86 -1.58
C THR A 68 15.72 -10.53 -2.28
N LYS A 69 15.87 -10.95 -3.54
CA LYS A 69 14.82 -11.68 -4.26
C LYS A 69 14.54 -13.06 -3.67
N ALA A 70 15.57 -13.79 -3.25
CA ALA A 70 15.40 -15.09 -2.61
C ALA A 70 14.60 -14.96 -1.30
N LEU A 71 14.99 -14.01 -0.44
CA LEU A 71 14.25 -13.72 0.80
C LEU A 71 12.80 -13.30 0.52
N GLN A 72 12.59 -12.45 -0.49
CA GLN A 72 11.24 -12.04 -0.88
C GLN A 72 10.39 -13.23 -1.35
N GLN A 73 10.99 -14.18 -2.06
CA GLN A 73 10.31 -15.38 -2.53
C GLN A 73 9.95 -16.30 -1.37
N GLU A 74 10.88 -16.54 -0.44
CA GLU A 74 10.65 -17.34 0.77
C GLU A 74 9.47 -16.80 1.59
N ILE A 75 9.39 -15.47 1.76
CA ILE A 75 8.26 -14.83 2.46
C ILE A 75 6.95 -15.07 1.72
N ARG A 76 6.93 -14.93 0.39
CA ARG A 76 5.71 -15.17 -0.41
C ARG A 76 5.26 -16.61 -0.31
N ASP A 77 6.19 -17.55 -0.42
CA ASP A 77 5.90 -18.99 -0.40
C ASP A 77 5.35 -19.40 0.97
N ARG A 78 5.92 -18.87 2.06
CA ARG A 78 5.41 -19.07 3.42
C ARG A 78 3.97 -18.55 3.56
N LEU A 79 3.70 -17.33 3.13
CA LEU A 79 2.35 -16.75 3.19
C LEU A 79 1.35 -17.51 2.31
N ALA A 80 1.79 -18.03 1.17
CA ALA A 80 0.96 -18.83 0.28
C ALA A 80 0.62 -20.19 0.93
N ALA A 81 1.60 -20.85 1.54
CA ALA A 81 1.39 -22.11 2.26
C ALA A 81 0.43 -21.95 3.45
N GLU A 82 0.59 -20.89 4.25
CA GLU A 82 -0.32 -20.58 5.37
C GLU A 82 -1.76 -20.35 4.88
N LYS A 83 -1.94 -19.63 3.76
CA LYS A 83 -3.26 -19.42 3.16
C LYS A 83 -3.86 -20.71 2.62
N ALA A 84 -3.07 -21.55 1.95
CA ALA A 84 -3.53 -22.84 1.42
C ALA A 84 -4.00 -23.76 2.56
N ALA A 85 -3.21 -23.90 3.62
CA ALA A 85 -3.58 -24.70 4.79
C ALA A 85 -4.87 -24.20 5.46
N LYS A 86 -5.05 -22.87 5.57
CA LYS A 86 -6.29 -22.29 6.11
C LYS A 86 -7.50 -22.58 5.23
N LEU A 87 -7.34 -22.53 3.91
CA LEU A 87 -8.41 -22.88 2.96
C LEU A 87 -8.78 -24.36 3.04
N GLU A 88 -7.80 -25.25 3.12
CA GLU A 88 -8.02 -26.69 3.29
C GLU A 88 -8.74 -27.01 4.61
N ALA A 89 -8.29 -26.42 5.72
CA ALA A 89 -8.95 -26.57 7.01
C ALA A 89 -10.41 -26.07 6.98
N LYS A 90 -10.68 -24.98 6.26
CA LYS A 90 -12.04 -24.46 6.08
C LYS A 90 -12.90 -25.43 5.26
N LYS A 91 -12.37 -25.92 4.13
CA LYS A 91 -13.07 -26.91 3.29
C LYS A 91 -13.41 -28.17 4.07
N GLU A 92 -12.49 -28.67 4.88
CA GLU A 92 -12.71 -29.86 5.70
C GLU A 92 -13.78 -29.60 6.78
N ARG A 93 -13.76 -28.43 7.43
CA ARG A 93 -14.82 -28.05 8.38
C ARG A 93 -16.19 -27.95 7.70
N GLU A 94 -16.26 -27.35 6.52
CA GLU A 94 -17.48 -27.25 5.72
C GLU A 94 -17.99 -28.64 5.30
N ARG A 95 -17.08 -29.56 4.93
CA ARG A 95 -17.41 -30.95 4.63
C ARG A 95 -18.02 -31.66 5.83
N ARG A 96 -17.36 -31.61 6.99
CA ARG A 96 -17.87 -32.22 8.23
C ARG A 96 -19.22 -31.62 8.65
N ARG A 97 -19.42 -30.32 8.44
CA ARG A 97 -20.70 -29.66 8.71
C ARG A 97 -21.81 -30.22 7.81
N LYS A 98 -21.58 -30.34 6.51
CA LYS A 98 -22.55 -30.92 5.56
C LYS A 98 -22.88 -32.38 5.88
N GLU A 99 -21.88 -33.18 6.20
CA GLU A 99 -22.08 -34.59 6.59
C GLU A 99 -22.88 -34.71 7.90
N ASN A 100 -22.67 -33.81 8.86
CA ASN A 100 -23.45 -33.75 10.09
C ASN A 100 -24.89 -33.26 9.84
N GLU A 101 -25.09 -32.27 8.97
CA GLU A 101 -26.42 -31.80 8.56
C GLU A 101 -27.22 -32.94 7.91
N GLN A 102 -26.62 -33.68 6.98
CA GLN A 102 -27.24 -34.86 6.35
C GLN A 102 -27.59 -35.95 7.38
N LYS A 103 -26.68 -36.24 8.32
CA LYS A 103 -26.94 -37.23 9.38
C LYS A 103 -28.03 -36.77 10.35
N ALA A 104 -28.06 -35.48 10.71
CA ALA A 104 -29.07 -34.93 11.61
C ALA A 104 -30.46 -34.97 10.98
N GLU A 105 -30.57 -34.66 9.68
CA GLU A 105 -31.80 -34.79 8.92
C GLU A 105 -32.32 -36.24 8.94
N ILE A 106 -31.45 -37.22 8.69
CA ILE A 106 -31.80 -38.65 8.74
C ILE A 106 -32.23 -39.09 10.15
N VAL A 107 -31.48 -38.70 11.19
CA VAL A 107 -31.77 -39.08 12.59
C VAL A 107 -33.10 -38.51 13.06
N GLN A 108 -33.45 -37.28 12.67
CA GLN A 108 -34.75 -36.69 12.98
C GLN A 108 -35.90 -37.45 12.31
N VAL A 109 -35.72 -37.88 11.05
CA VAL A 109 -36.71 -38.67 10.32
C VAL A 109 -36.89 -40.08 10.90
N THR A 110 -35.85 -40.65 11.53
CA THR A 110 -35.82 -42.08 11.95
C THR A 110 -36.10 -42.36 13.43
N GLY A 111 -36.42 -41.35 14.25
CA GLY A 111 -37.12 -41.60 15.52
C GLY A 111 -36.40 -41.17 16.79
N LEU A 112 -36.04 -39.90 16.88
CA LEU A 112 -35.90 -39.25 18.19
C LEU A 112 -37.09 -38.32 18.39
N GLU A 113 -38.19 -38.86 18.92
CA GLU A 113 -39.21 -38.02 19.56
C GLU A 113 -38.55 -37.34 20.77
N PRO A 114 -38.50 -36.00 20.85
CA PRO A 114 -37.98 -35.36 22.03
C PRO A 114 -38.99 -35.58 23.16
N GLU A 115 -38.67 -36.42 24.15
CA GLU A 115 -39.27 -36.24 25.47
C GLU A 115 -38.87 -34.84 25.94
N ILE A 116 -39.83 -33.91 25.85
CA ILE A 116 -39.68 -32.51 26.26
C ILE A 116 -39.57 -32.47 27.79
N GLY A 117 -38.39 -32.78 28.31
CA GLY A 117 -37.99 -32.61 29.70
C GLY A 117 -36.87 -31.57 29.77
N LEU A 118 -37.18 -30.40 30.32
CA LEU A 118 -36.26 -29.28 30.57
C LEU A 118 -34.83 -29.74 30.93
N ILE A 119 -33.86 -29.48 30.05
CA ILE A 119 -32.44 -29.48 30.40
C ILE A 119 -31.99 -28.02 30.41
N GLU A 120 -32.00 -27.41 31.60
CA GLU A 120 -31.44 -26.08 31.83
C GLU A 120 -29.97 -26.06 31.36
N ALA A 121 -29.66 -25.19 30.40
CA ALA A 121 -28.30 -24.95 29.95
C ALA A 121 -27.49 -24.33 31.09
N LYS A 122 -26.64 -25.13 31.75
CA LYS A 122 -25.66 -24.64 32.73
C LYS A 122 -24.70 -23.67 32.02
N PRO A 123 -24.55 -22.41 32.47
CA PRO A 123 -23.60 -21.49 31.88
C PRO A 123 -22.18 -21.99 32.12
N LEU A 124 -21.40 -22.14 31.04
CA LEU A 124 -19.96 -22.39 31.13
C LEU A 124 -19.29 -21.15 31.74
N HIS A 125 -18.88 -21.25 33.00
CA HIS A 125 -18.08 -20.22 33.64
C HIS A 125 -16.65 -20.30 33.10
N TYR A 126 -16.33 -19.48 32.11
CA TYR A 126 -14.96 -19.34 31.63
C TYR A 126 -14.14 -18.62 32.70
N LYS A 127 -13.25 -19.36 33.36
CA LYS A 127 -12.20 -18.77 34.20
C LYS A 127 -11.17 -18.14 33.26
N ASN A 128 -11.17 -16.81 33.21
CA ASN A 128 -10.09 -16.04 32.60
C ASN A 128 -8.83 -16.20 33.45
N ASN A 129 -7.72 -16.60 32.83
CA ASN A 129 -6.38 -16.52 33.39
C ASN A 129 -5.43 -16.02 32.29
#